data_AF-A0A0F8Y6W0-F1
#
_entry.id   AF-A0A0F8Y6W0-F1
#
_cell.length_a   1.000
_cell.length_b   1.000
_cell.length_c   1.000
_cell.angle_alpha   90.00
_cell.angle_beta   90.00
_cell.angle_gamma   90.00
#
_symmetry.space_group_name_H-M   'P 1'
#
loop_
_entity.id
_entity.type
_entity.pdbx_description
1 polymer ?
#
loop_
_entity_poly.entity_id
_entity_poly.type
_entity_poly.pdbx_seq_one_letter_code
_entity_poly.pdbx_strand_id
1 'polypeptide(L)'
;MKNKDIEGVLVIAPMSILFNWEQEVSKHSFLIPIVLRGTKREKRYKFMTGANFYITNYEAVISELPRIRRFCKSFNVAIVLDESARIKD
;
A
#
# COMPACT_ATOMS: atom_id res chain seq x y z
N MET A 1 4.63 26.23 -10.62
CA MET A 1 5.04 24.88 -10.17
C MET A 1 3.77 24.15 -9.76
N LYS A 2 3.39 23.06 -10.44
CA LYS A 2 2.21 22.28 -10.02
C LYS A 2 2.58 21.48 -8.77
N ASN A 3 1.89 21.72 -7.65
CA ASN A 3 1.82 20.73 -6.58
C ASN A 3 1.38 19.42 -7.25
N LYS A 4 2.24 18.41 -7.27
CA LYS A 4 1.78 17.08 -7.67
C LYS A 4 1.03 16.55 -6.47
N ASP A 5 -0.30 16.58 -6.54
CA ASP A 5 -1.16 15.97 -5.53
C ASP A 5 -0.80 14.49 -5.41
N ILE A 6 -0.90 13.95 -4.20
CA ILE A 6 -0.66 12.53 -3.95
C ILE A 6 -1.85 11.76 -4.54
N GLU A 7 -1.59 10.92 -5.52
CA GLU A 7 -2.59 10.13 -6.24
C GLU A 7 -2.86 8.79 -5.55
N GLY A 8 -1.95 8.32 -4.69
CA GLY A 8 -2.15 7.11 -3.90
C GLY A 8 -1.20 6.98 -2.73
N VAL A 9 -1.56 6.11 -1.78
CA VAL A 9 -0.79 5.78 -0.60
C VAL A 9 -0.53 4.28 -0.58
N LEU A 10 0.70 3.87 -0.25
CA LEU A 10 1.07 2.50 0.05
C LEU A 10 1.66 2.44 1.46
N VAL A 11 0.91 1.86 2.40
CA VAL A 11 1.38 1.55 3.76
C VAL A 11 2.04 0.17 3.77
N ILE A 12 3.25 0.11 4.31
CA ILE A 12 4.00 -1.12 4.55
C ILE A 12 4.20 -1.24 6.06
N ALA A 13 3.67 -2.30 6.66
CA ALA A 13 3.65 -2.49 8.10
C ALA A 13 3.75 -3.98 8.49
N PRO A 14 4.05 -4.34 9.74
CA PRO A 14 3.97 -5.73 10.19
C PRO A 14 2.59 -6.35 9.97
N MET A 15 2.56 -7.66 9.67
CA MET A 15 1.30 -8.36 9.38
C MET A 15 0.27 -8.23 10.50
N SER A 16 0.73 -8.14 11.76
CA SER A 16 -0.09 -7.99 12.97
C SER A 16 -0.92 -6.71 13.01
N ILE A 17 -0.49 -5.63 12.37
CA ILE A 17 -1.16 -4.33 12.44
C ILE A 17 -1.87 -3.92 11.15
N LEU A 18 -1.85 -4.74 10.10
CA LEU A 18 -2.55 -4.43 8.85
C LEU A 18 -4.06 -4.30 9.04
N PHE A 19 -4.66 -5.12 9.92
CA PHE A 19 -6.09 -5.06 10.21
C PHE A 19 -6.46 -3.76 10.94
N ASN A 20 -5.60 -3.30 11.85
CA ASN A 20 -5.79 -2.02 12.51
C ASN A 20 -5.75 -0.87 11.51
N TRP A 21 -4.78 -0.86 10.59
CA TRP A 21 -4.70 0.12 9.50
C TRP A 21 -5.97 0.12 8.62
N GLU A 22 -6.46 -1.05 8.25
CA GLU A 22 -7.70 -1.19 7.47
C GLU A 22 -8.91 -0.60 8.20
N GLN A 23 -9.05 -0.86 9.50
CA GLN A 23 -10.12 -0.30 10.32
C GLN A 23 -10.02 1.21 10.47
N GLU A 24 -8.85 1.73 10.85
CA GLU A 24 -8.67 3.14 11.14
C GLU A 24 -8.88 4.01 9.89
N VAL A 25 -8.40 3.56 8.72
CA VAL A 25 -8.64 4.27 7.45
C VAL A 25 -10.12 4.28 7.10
N SER A 26 -10.80 3.15 7.24
CA SER A 26 -12.24 3.04 6.94
C SER A 26 -13.10 3.87 7.91
N LYS A 27 -12.66 4.00 9.17
CA LYS A 27 -13.38 4.68 10.24
C LYS A 27 -13.16 6.20 10.23
N HIS A 28 -11.95 6.64 9.89
CA HIS A 28 -11.54 8.04 10.02
C HIS A 28 -11.35 8.75 8.69
N SER A 29 -11.66 8.11 7.56
CA SER A 29 -11.60 8.73 6.24
C SER A 29 -12.66 8.17 5.29
N PHE A 30 -12.82 8.80 4.12
CA PHE A 30 -13.64 8.28 3.02
C PHE A 30 -12.84 7.38 2.06
N LEU A 31 -11.57 7.07 2.39
CA LEU A 31 -10.72 6.23 1.57
C LEU A 31 -11.10 4.77 1.75
N ILE A 32 -11.03 4.00 0.66
CA ILE A 32 -11.26 2.56 0.67
C ILE A 32 -9.90 1.86 0.76
N PRO A 33 -9.51 1.34 1.94
CA PRO A 33 -8.26 0.63 2.08
C PRO A 33 -8.31 -0.72 1.34
N ILE A 34 -7.23 -1.05 0.63
CA ILE A 34 -7.05 -2.34 -0.01
C ILE A 34 -5.83 -3.05 0.56
N VAL A 35 -6.07 -4.14 1.29
CA VAL A 35 -4.99 -4.99 1.78
C VAL A 35 -4.53 -5.94 0.67
N LEU A 36 -3.26 -5.84 0.27
CA LEU A 36 -2.60 -6.65 -0.75
C LEU A 36 -2.25 -8.05 -0.23
N ARG A 37 -3.29 -8.83 0.08
CA ARG A 37 -3.25 -10.25 0.47
C ARG A 37 -3.73 -11.16 -0.65
N GLY A 38 -3.29 -12.41 -0.62
CA GLY A 38 -3.66 -13.47 -1.55
C GLY A 38 -2.58 -13.83 -2.57
N THR A 39 -2.95 -14.67 -3.52
CA THR A 39 -2.16 -15.10 -4.67
C THR A 39 -1.75 -13.92 -5.56
N LYS A 40 -0.75 -14.14 -6.43
CA LYS A 40 -0.30 -13.13 -7.42
C LYS A 40 -1.44 -12.65 -8.32
N ARG A 41 -2.46 -13.48 -8.58
CA ARG A 41 -3.62 -13.14 -9.41
C ARG A 41 -4.58 -12.22 -8.66
N GLU A 42 -4.93 -12.56 -7.41
CA GLU A 42 -5.81 -11.74 -6.57
C GLU A 42 -5.22 -10.34 -6.33
N LYS A 43 -3.92 -10.27 -6.03
CA LYS A 43 -3.22 -8.99 -5.89
C LYS A 43 -3.24 -8.14 -7.17
N ARG A 44 -3.14 -8.76 -8.35
CA ARG A 44 -3.22 -8.02 -9.63
C ARG A 44 -4.58 -7.35 -9.81
N TYR A 45 -5.67 -8.04 -9.47
CA TYR A 45 -7.01 -7.44 -9.55
C TYR A 45 -7.15 -6.27 -8.57
N LYS A 46 -6.57 -6.37 -7.38
CA LYS A 46 -6.58 -5.30 -6.37
C LYS A 46 -5.87 -4.01 -6.83
N PHE A 47 -4.82 -4.11 -7.64
CA PHE A 47 -4.20 -2.91 -8.24
C PHE A 47 -5.03 -2.29 -9.38
N MET A 48 -6.01 -3.02 -9.93
CA MET A 48 -6.84 -2.55 -11.04
C MET A 48 -8.15 -1.87 -10.58
N THR A 49 -8.49 -1.92 -9.29
CA THR A 49 -9.75 -1.39 -8.77
C THR A 49 -9.78 0.14 -8.70
N GLY A 50 -8.66 0.82 -8.97
CA GLY A 50 -8.58 2.28 -8.90
C GLY A 50 -8.58 2.82 -7.47
N ALA A 51 -8.29 1.98 -6.46
CA ALA A 51 -8.15 2.47 -5.09
C ALA A 51 -6.93 3.39 -4.92
N ASN A 52 -7.01 4.29 -3.95
CA ASN A 52 -5.96 5.25 -3.65
C ASN A 52 -5.23 4.94 -2.32
N PHE A 53 -5.63 3.88 -1.60
CA PHE A 53 -5.01 3.50 -0.32
C PHE A 53 -4.74 2.00 -0.26
N TYR A 54 -3.46 1.62 -0.30
CA TYR A 54 -3.01 0.23 -0.30
C TYR A 54 -2.25 -0.09 0.98
N ILE A 55 -2.43 -1.32 1.47
CA ILE A 55 -1.79 -1.81 2.69
C ILE A 55 -1.12 -3.14 2.39
N THR A 56 0.14 -3.32 2.80
CA THR A 56 0.85 -4.60 2.66
C THR A 56 1.84 -4.83 3.79
N ASN A 57 2.38 -6.04 3.88
CA ASN A 57 3.45 -6.35 4.83
C ASN A 57 4.82 -6.41 4.17
N TYR A 58 5.85 -6.25 5.00
CA TYR A 58 7.25 -6.27 4.57
C TYR A 58 7.62 -7.51 3.75
N GLU A 59 7.14 -8.69 4.15
CA GLU A 59 7.44 -9.96 3.48
C GLU A 59 6.85 -10.00 2.07
N ALA A 60 5.64 -9.45 1.88
CA ALA A 60 4.97 -9.40 0.60
C ALA A 60 5.62 -8.39 -0.37
N VAL A 61 6.22 -7.30 0.14
CA VAL A 61 6.87 -6.27 -0.68
C VAL A 61 7.93 -6.87 -1.60
N ILE A 62 8.75 -7.80 -1.11
CA ILE A 62 9.83 -8.42 -1.89
C ILE A 62 9.26 -9.06 -3.17
N SER A 63 8.17 -9.83 -3.03
CA SER A 63 7.53 -10.50 -4.16
C SER A 63 6.75 -9.56 -5.10
N GLU A 64 6.32 -8.39 -4.61
CA GLU A 64 5.51 -7.42 -5.34
C GLU A 64 6.32 -6.22 -5.87
N LEU A 65 7.62 -6.14 -5.57
CA LEU A 65 8.49 -5.01 -5.90
C LEU A 65 8.41 -4.57 -7.38
N PRO A 66 8.38 -5.49 -8.38
CA PRO A 66 8.23 -5.09 -9.78
C PRO A 66 6.90 -4.37 -10.08
N ARG A 67 5.82 -4.69 -9.35
CA ARG A 67 4.50 -4.05 -9.51
C ARG A 67 4.44 -2.73 -8.78
N ILE A 68 4.94 -2.68 -7.53
CA ILE A 68 5.05 -1.43 -6.76
C ILE A 68 5.87 -0.40 -7.55
N ARG A 69 7.00 -0.81 -8.12
CA ARG A 69 7.82 0.07 -8.97
C ARG A 69 7.08 0.60 -10.20
N ARG A 70 6.21 -0.20 -10.83
CA ARG A 70 5.38 0.27 -11.95
C ARG A 70 4.32 1.25 -11.45
N PHE A 71 3.67 0.94 -10.35
CA PHE A 71 2.67 1.80 -9.73
C PHE A 71 3.23 3.19 -9.42
N CYS A 72 4.40 3.28 -8.76
CA CYS A 72 5.08 4.54 -8.47
C CYS A 72 5.62 5.29 -9.70
N LYS A 73 5.77 4.62 -10.85
CA LYS A 73 6.12 5.28 -12.12
C LYS A 73 4.90 5.87 -12.82
N SER A 74 3.73 5.24 -12.63
CA SER A 74 2.47 5.65 -13.24
C SER A 74 1.76 6.75 -12.45
N PHE A 75 1.93 6.78 -11.13
CA PHE A 75 1.21 7.67 -10.22
C PHE A 75 2.15 8.30 -9.19
N ASN A 76 1.81 9.49 -8.70
CA ASN A 76 2.47 10.13 -7.57
C ASN A 76 2.02 9.46 -6.27
N VAL A 77 2.79 8.47 -5.82
CA VAL A 77 2.43 7.61 -4.68
C VAL A 77 3.28 7.96 -3.46
N ALA A 78 2.63 8.19 -2.32
CA ALA A 78 3.31 8.24 -1.04
C ALA A 78 3.49 6.83 -0.47
N ILE A 79 4.70 6.52 0.01
CA ILE A 79 5.00 5.26 0.69
C ILE A 79 5.21 5.55 2.18
N VAL A 80 4.48 4.84 3.04
CA VAL A 80 4.60 4.93 4.49
C VAL A 80 5.17 3.62 5.01
N LEU A 81 6.28 3.70 5.74
CA LEU A 81 6.93 2.55 6.38
C LEU A 81 6.64 2.63 7.88
N ASP A 82 5.71 1.81 8.34
CA ASP A 82 5.37 1.71 9.75
C ASP A 82 6.22 0.62 10.42
N GLU A 83 6.60 0.83 11.67
CA GLU A 83 7.55 -0.03 12.39
C GLU A 83 8.84 -0.28 11.59
N SER A 84 9.40 0.79 11.00
CA SER A 84 10.54 0.75 10.07
C SER A 84 11.86 0.25 10.68
N ALA A 85 11.90 0.07 12.01
CA ALA A 85 13.00 -0.61 12.69
C ALA A 85 13.29 -2.00 12.09
N ARG A 86 12.30 -2.66 11.46
CA ARG A 86 12.48 -3.93 10.74
C ARG A 86 13.40 -3.89 9.52
N ILE A 87 13.75 -2.70 9.03
CA ILE A 87 14.54 -2.52 7.80
C ILE A 87 15.98 -2.09 8.14
N LYS A 88 16.33 -2.01 9.43
CA LYS A 88 17.65 -1.51 9.85
C LYS A 88 18.79 -2.52 9.65
N ASP A 89 18.47 -3.76 9.36
CA ASP A 89 19.44 -4.86 9.20
C ASP A 89 19.85 -5.07 7.73
#